data_AF-A0A7Y3HV16-F1
#
_entry.id   AF-A0A7Y3HV16-F1
#
_cell.length_a   1.000
_cell.length_b   1.000
_cell.length_c   1.000
_cell.angle_alpha   90.00
_cell.angle_beta   90.00
_cell.angle_gamma   90.00
#
_symmetry.space_group_name_H-M   'P 1'
#
loop_
_entity.id
_entity.type
_entity.pdbx_description
1 polymer ?
#
loop_
_entity_poly.entity_id
_entity_poly.type
_entity_poly.pdbx_seq_one_letter_code
_entity_poly.pdbx_strand_id
1 'polypeptide(L)'
;MKKLVALGCTVLLFIACQEGDKRYTQNSPEIDTVKQLIANYNSKTYDTSIFADSSKTYYNTKDNAITTAEAMDYHKANDANYSSRGFLEKDQEYEMVVTDDGETWVNCWLDWQGTLAANGKVFDMP
;
A
#
# COMPACT_ATOMS: atom_id res chain seq x y z
N MET A 1 -16.81 5.22 52.53
CA MET A 1 -16.30 3.91 52.05
C MET A 1 -16.99 3.45 50.77
N LYS A 2 -18.31 3.22 50.73
CA LYS A 2 -19.02 2.78 49.51
C LYS A 2 -18.84 3.70 48.28
N LYS A 3 -18.84 5.02 48.48
CA LYS A 3 -18.61 6.01 47.41
C LYS A 3 -17.17 6.01 46.87
N LEU A 4 -16.19 5.67 47.72
CA LEU A 4 -14.78 5.58 47.32
C LEU A 4 -14.50 4.28 46.54
N VAL A 5 -15.14 3.18 46.94
CA VAL A 5 -15.11 1.92 46.17
C VAL A 5 -15.78 2.09 44.82
N ALA A 6 -16.94 2.73 44.76
CA ALA A 6 -17.63 3.00 43.50
C ALA A 6 -16.80 3.90 42.56
N LEU A 7 -16.16 4.96 43.10
CA LEU A 7 -15.29 5.83 42.31
C LEU A 7 -14.05 5.09 41.79
N GLY A 8 -13.45 4.22 42.59
CA GLY A 8 -12.33 3.37 42.15
C GLY A 8 -12.71 2.40 41.02
N CYS A 9 -13.87 1.75 41.10
CA CYS A 9 -14.38 0.91 40.02
C CYS A 9 -14.63 1.68 38.74
N THR A 10 -15.17 2.91 38.83
CA THR A 10 -15.40 3.77 37.66
C THR A 10 -14.10 4.15 36.96
N VAL A 11 -13.04 4.48 37.70
CA VAL A 11 -11.71 4.79 37.13
C VAL A 11 -11.12 3.59 36.40
N LEU A 12 -11.25 2.38 36.96
CA LEU A 12 -10.75 1.14 36.32
C LEU A 12 -11.49 0.81 35.02
N LEU A 13 -12.80 1.07 34.95
CA LEU A 13 -13.59 0.88 33.73
C LEU A 13 -13.17 1.83 32.59
N PHE A 14 -12.78 3.06 32.91
CA PHE A 14 -12.29 4.02 31.90
C PHE A 14 -10.91 3.66 31.34
N ILE A 15 -10.04 3.04 32.13
CA ILE A 15 -8.71 2.59 31.67
C ILE A 15 -8.84 1.36 30.74
N ALA A 16 -9.71 0.41 31.07
CA ALA A 16 -9.94 -0.79 30.25
C ALA A 16 -10.58 -0.50 28.88
N CYS A 17 -11.26 0.64 28.71
CA CYS A 17 -11.85 1.05 27.43
C CYS A 17 -10.85 1.62 26.41
N GLN A 18 -9.57 1.79 26.77
CA GLN A 18 -8.57 2.44 25.89
C GLN A 18 -7.60 1.46 25.20
N GLU A 19 -7.69 0.16 25.47
CA GLU A 19 -6.75 -0.87 24.99
C GLU A 19 -7.30 -1.69 23.80
N GLY A 20 -7.89 -1.02 22.82
CA GLY A 20 -8.11 -1.66 21.52
C GLY A 20 -6.81 -1.65 20.73
N ASP A 21 -6.39 -2.80 20.19
CA ASP A 21 -5.28 -2.84 19.23
C ASP A 21 -5.56 -1.85 18.09
N LYS A 22 -4.56 -1.02 17.74
CA LYS A 22 -4.71 -0.06 16.65
C LYS A 22 -4.70 -0.83 15.32
N ARG A 23 -5.89 -1.21 14.86
CA ARG A 23 -6.09 -2.02 13.64
C ARG A 23 -6.12 -1.22 12.33
N TYR A 24 -6.07 0.11 12.41
CA TYR A 24 -6.08 1.01 11.26
C TYR A 24 -5.13 2.18 11.48
N THR A 25 -4.38 2.56 10.45
CA THR A 25 -3.55 3.78 10.45
C THR A 25 -3.30 4.27 9.02
N GLN A 26 -3.20 5.58 8.84
CA GLN A 26 -2.69 6.18 7.59
C GLN A 26 -1.21 6.57 7.70
N ASN A 27 -0.57 6.21 8.82
CA ASN A 27 0.83 6.49 9.09
C ASN A 27 1.49 5.23 9.68
N SER A 28 2.36 4.60 8.89
CA SER A 28 3.11 3.39 9.26
C SER A 28 4.35 3.20 8.36
N PRO A 29 5.41 2.52 8.84
CA PRO A 29 6.57 2.16 8.01
C PRO A 29 6.21 1.28 6.80
N GLU A 30 5.17 0.46 6.91
CA GLU A 30 4.67 -0.37 5.82
C GLU A 30 4.11 0.49 4.68
N ILE A 31 3.38 1.56 5.01
CA ILE A 31 2.94 2.56 4.02
C ILE A 31 4.14 3.24 3.37
N ASP A 32 5.18 3.58 4.13
CA ASP A 32 6.39 4.20 3.59
C ASP A 32 7.12 3.28 2.60
N THR A 33 7.10 1.96 2.86
CA THR A 33 7.63 0.94 1.94
C THR A 33 6.83 0.90 0.63
N VAL A 34 5.50 0.98 0.69
CA VAL A 34 4.66 1.04 -0.52
C VAL A 34 4.87 2.34 -1.29
N LYS A 35 5.01 3.49 -0.61
CA LYS A 35 5.37 4.75 -1.27
C LYS A 35 6.71 4.67 -1.98
N GLN A 36 7.70 4.00 -1.38
CA GLN A 36 8.98 3.73 -2.03
C GLN A 36 8.83 2.85 -3.26
N LEU A 37 7.98 1.81 -3.22
CA LEU A 37 7.66 0.99 -4.40
C LEU A 37 7.08 1.83 -5.54
N ILE A 38 6.12 2.72 -5.26
CA ILE A 38 5.52 3.61 -6.25
C ILE A 38 6.56 4.60 -6.82
N ALA A 39 7.42 5.16 -5.95
CA ALA A 39 8.51 6.02 -6.38
C ALA A 39 9.50 5.29 -7.30
N ASN A 40 9.85 4.03 -6.99
CA ASN A 40 10.71 3.19 -7.81
C ASN A 40 10.09 2.91 -9.19
N TYR A 41 8.78 2.65 -9.23
CA TYR A 41 8.04 2.47 -10.48
C TYR A 41 8.06 3.73 -11.36
N ASN A 42 7.76 4.89 -10.77
CA ASN A 42 7.75 6.18 -11.47
C ASN A 42 9.13 6.59 -11.98
N SER A 43 10.17 6.37 -11.17
CA SER A 43 11.56 6.68 -11.53
C SER A 43 12.23 5.61 -12.38
N LYS A 44 11.56 4.48 -12.64
CA LYS A 44 12.06 3.35 -13.44
C LYS A 44 13.40 2.80 -12.90
N THR A 45 13.57 2.80 -11.59
CA THR A 45 14.79 2.27 -10.95
C THR A 45 14.81 0.75 -10.95
N TYR A 46 13.63 0.10 -10.95
CA TYR A 46 13.47 -1.35 -10.88
C TYR A 46 14.21 -1.98 -9.69
N ASP A 47 14.30 -1.23 -8.58
CA ASP A 47 14.89 -1.71 -7.34
C ASP A 47 13.97 -2.73 -6.66
N THR A 48 14.49 -3.94 -6.47
CA THR A 48 13.79 -5.07 -5.88
C THR A 48 14.17 -5.31 -4.42
N SER A 49 15.02 -4.49 -3.82
CA SER A 49 15.54 -4.69 -2.46
C SER A 49 14.46 -4.62 -1.37
N ILE A 50 13.33 -3.97 -1.67
CA ILE A 50 12.17 -3.88 -0.77
C ILE A 50 11.30 -5.13 -0.77
N PHE A 51 11.54 -6.08 -1.68
CA PHE A 51 10.77 -7.32 -1.78
C PHE A 51 11.44 -8.44 -1.00
N ALA A 52 10.64 -9.24 -0.30
CA ALA A 52 11.10 -10.52 0.23
C ALA A 52 11.32 -11.52 -0.92
N ASP A 53 12.26 -12.46 -0.76
CA ASP A 53 12.54 -13.53 -1.73
C ASP A 53 11.30 -14.37 -2.07
N SER A 54 10.38 -14.50 -1.10
CA SER A 54 9.11 -15.24 -1.25
C SER A 54 7.95 -14.40 -1.76
N SER A 55 8.20 -13.15 -2.18
CA SER A 55 7.14 -12.24 -2.64
C SER A 55 6.41 -12.78 -3.86
N LYS A 56 5.12 -12.48 -3.94
CA LYS A 56 4.22 -12.89 -5.01
C LYS A 56 3.46 -11.68 -5.51
N THR A 57 3.51 -11.44 -6.81
CA THR A 57 2.75 -10.37 -7.45
C THR A 57 1.60 -10.95 -8.27
N TYR A 58 0.44 -10.32 -8.16
CA TYR A 58 -0.76 -10.69 -8.91
C TYR A 58 -1.32 -9.46 -9.60
N TYR A 59 -1.70 -9.59 -10.88
CA TYR A 59 -2.34 -8.52 -11.64
C TYR A 59 -3.73 -8.96 -12.07
N ASN A 60 -4.77 -8.43 -11.42
CA ASN A 60 -6.19 -8.70 -11.72
C ASN A 60 -6.55 -10.21 -11.76
N THR A 61 -5.86 -11.01 -10.94
CA THR A 61 -6.07 -12.46 -10.81
C THR A 61 -5.78 -12.88 -9.38
N LYS A 62 -6.32 -14.03 -8.95
CA LYS A 62 -5.96 -14.71 -7.69
C LYS A 62 -5.03 -15.90 -7.92
N ASP A 63 -4.89 -16.32 -9.17
CA ASP A 63 -4.08 -17.46 -9.59
C ASP A 63 -2.84 -16.97 -10.34
N ASN A 64 -1.84 -17.85 -10.47
CA ASN A 64 -0.62 -17.62 -11.27
C ASN A 64 0.15 -16.36 -10.85
N ALA A 65 0.60 -16.34 -9.59
CA ALA A 65 1.54 -15.34 -9.12
C ALA A 65 2.78 -15.28 -10.01
N ILE A 66 3.26 -14.07 -10.27
CA ILE A 66 4.57 -13.85 -10.87
C ILE A 66 5.58 -13.46 -9.78
N THR A 67 6.83 -13.80 -10.04
CA THR A 67 7.98 -13.40 -9.21
C THR A 67 8.25 -11.90 -9.34
N THR A 68 8.98 -11.33 -8.38
CA THR A 68 9.44 -9.94 -8.47
C THR A 68 10.26 -9.67 -9.73
N ALA A 69 11.10 -10.61 -10.16
CA ALA A 69 11.89 -10.47 -11.38
C ALA A 69 10.98 -10.39 -12.63
N GLU A 70 10.01 -11.30 -12.74
CA GLU A 70 9.03 -11.29 -13.85
C GLU A 70 8.19 -10.01 -13.86
N ALA A 71 7.80 -9.49 -12.70
CA ALA A 71 7.10 -8.20 -12.58
C ALA A 71 7.96 -7.03 -13.09
N MET A 72 9.25 -7.00 -12.76
CA MET A 72 10.17 -5.97 -13.26
C MET A 72 10.35 -6.07 -14.78
N ASP A 73 10.50 -7.27 -15.31
CA ASP A 73 10.65 -7.50 -16.75
C ASP A 73 9.38 -7.11 -17.51
N TYR A 74 8.20 -7.40 -16.96
CA TYR A 74 6.91 -6.94 -17.48
C TYR A 74 6.84 -5.41 -17.57
N HIS A 75 7.24 -4.70 -16.50
CA HIS A 75 7.24 -3.24 -16.49
C HIS A 75 8.26 -2.64 -17.47
N LYS A 76 9.46 -3.22 -17.57
CA LYS A 76 10.50 -2.79 -18.55
C LYS A 76 10.04 -3.00 -19.99
N ALA A 77 9.40 -4.13 -20.29
CA ALA A 77 8.87 -4.39 -21.61
C ALA A 77 7.78 -3.39 -21.99
N ASN A 78 6.92 -3.02 -21.03
CA ASN A 78 5.84 -2.05 -21.27
C ASN A 78 6.31 -0.61 -21.41
N ASP A 79 7.49 -0.24 -20.88
CA ASP A 79 8.02 1.12 -20.97
C ASP A 79 8.14 1.63 -22.40
N ALA A 80 8.46 0.75 -23.36
CA ALA A 80 8.58 1.13 -24.77
C ALA A 80 7.26 1.62 -25.38
N ASN A 81 6.11 1.28 -24.78
CA ASN A 81 4.80 1.69 -25.26
C ASN A 81 4.46 3.14 -24.88
N TYR A 82 5.21 3.76 -23.96
CA TYR A 82 4.86 5.04 -23.37
C TYR A 82 6.00 6.06 -23.47
N SER A 83 5.70 7.27 -23.93
CA SER A 83 6.63 8.40 -23.86
C SER A 83 6.70 9.00 -22.45
N SER A 84 5.63 8.86 -21.67
CA SER A 84 5.60 9.10 -20.22
C SER A 84 4.65 8.11 -19.55
N ARG A 85 4.97 7.66 -18.34
CA ARG A 85 4.09 6.82 -17.52
C ARG A 85 4.37 7.03 -16.04
N GLY A 86 3.34 6.94 -15.21
CA GLY A 86 3.52 6.94 -13.76
C GLY A 86 2.21 7.13 -13.00
N PHE A 87 2.28 6.90 -11.70
CA PHE A 87 1.26 7.33 -10.76
C PHE A 87 1.38 8.83 -10.50
N LEU A 88 0.26 9.55 -10.53
CA LEU A 88 0.19 10.98 -10.25
C LEU A 88 0.34 11.24 -8.75
N GLU A 89 0.96 12.36 -8.37
CA GLU A 89 1.11 12.75 -6.94
C GLU A 89 -0.21 13.16 -6.28
N LYS A 90 -1.16 13.60 -7.10
CA LYS A 90 -2.46 14.09 -6.64
C LYS A 90 -3.35 12.93 -6.21
N ASP A 91 -4.15 13.17 -5.16
CA ASP A 91 -5.22 12.28 -4.68
C ASP A 91 -4.76 10.84 -4.31
N GLN A 92 -3.49 10.66 -3.97
CA GLN A 92 -3.00 9.39 -3.46
C GLN A 92 -3.46 9.14 -2.03
N GLU A 93 -4.16 8.04 -1.81
CA GLU A 93 -4.60 7.62 -0.47
C GLU A 93 -3.93 6.31 -0.07
N TYR A 94 -3.56 6.22 1.20
CA TYR A 94 -2.91 5.05 1.79
C TYR A 94 -3.54 4.72 3.14
N GLU A 95 -3.72 3.43 3.38
CA GLU A 95 -4.08 2.92 4.69
C GLU A 95 -3.34 1.62 4.96
N MET A 96 -3.11 1.36 6.25
CA MET A 96 -2.68 0.07 6.74
C MET A 96 -3.73 -0.45 7.70
N VAL A 97 -4.09 -1.72 7.54
CA VAL A 97 -5.02 -2.44 8.41
C VAL A 97 -4.41 -3.74 8.93
N VAL A 98 -4.85 -4.15 10.12
CA VAL A 98 -4.56 -5.46 10.71
C VAL A 98 -5.84 -6.31 10.71
N THR A 99 -5.84 -7.43 9.99
CA THR A 99 -6.99 -8.33 9.85
C THR A 99 -7.27 -9.11 11.14
N ASP A 100 -8.40 -9.83 11.19
CA ASP A 100 -8.74 -10.68 12.34
C ASP A 100 -7.73 -11.83 12.52
N ASP A 101 -7.07 -12.23 11.43
CA ASP A 101 -6.00 -13.23 11.41
C ASP A 101 -4.62 -12.64 11.76
N GLY A 102 -4.55 -11.33 12.08
CA GLY A 102 -3.31 -10.64 12.43
C GLY A 102 -2.42 -10.29 11.25
N GLU A 103 -2.93 -10.33 10.02
CA GLU A 103 -2.18 -9.96 8.82
C GLU A 103 -2.18 -8.45 8.63
N THR A 104 -1.02 -7.90 8.27
CA THR A 104 -0.87 -6.49 7.93
C THR A 104 -1.08 -6.28 6.42
N TRP A 105 -2.04 -5.44 6.07
CA TRP A 105 -2.34 -5.08 4.69
C TRP A 105 -2.16 -3.58 4.50
N VAL A 106 -1.46 -3.20 3.43
CA VAL A 106 -1.42 -1.81 2.96
C VAL A 106 -2.27 -1.71 1.71
N ASN A 107 -3.33 -0.90 1.77
CA ASN A 107 -4.15 -0.57 0.61
C ASN A 107 -3.77 0.83 0.12
N CYS A 108 -3.77 1.01 -1.20
CA CYS A 108 -3.57 2.31 -1.81
C CYS A 108 -4.53 2.51 -2.99
N TRP A 109 -4.94 3.76 -3.17
CA TRP A 109 -5.73 4.22 -4.32
C TRP A 109 -4.92 5.31 -4.99
N LEU A 110 -4.59 5.09 -6.26
CA LEU A 110 -3.62 5.88 -7.01
C LEU A 110 -4.16 6.11 -8.42
N ASP A 111 -4.07 7.35 -8.88
CA ASP A 111 -4.30 7.68 -10.29
C ASP A 111 -3.06 7.36 -11.10
N TRP A 112 -3.20 6.56 -12.16
CA TRP A 112 -2.12 6.29 -13.11
C TRP A 112 -2.37 7.00 -14.43
N GLN A 113 -1.32 7.59 -15.01
CA GLN A 113 -1.38 8.21 -16.33
C GLN A 113 -0.23 7.71 -17.21
N GLY A 114 -0.52 7.52 -18.49
CA GLY A 114 0.47 7.22 -19.52
C GLY A 114 0.20 7.93 -20.84
N THR A 115 1.25 8.43 -21.48
CA THR A 115 1.20 8.96 -22.84
C THR A 115 1.75 7.91 -23.81
N LEU A 116 0.94 7.47 -24.77
CA LEU A 116 1.37 6.47 -25.75
C LEU A 116 2.47 7.02 -26.65
N ALA A 117 3.57 6.28 -26.77
CA ALA A 117 4.69 6.65 -27.64
C ALA A 117 4.30 6.67 -29.12
N ALA A 118 3.36 5.81 -29.53
CA ALA A 118 2.98 5.64 -30.93
C ALA A 118 2.23 6.84 -31.54
N ASN A 119 1.47 7.59 -30.72
CA ASN A 119 0.58 8.64 -31.22
C ASN A 119 0.35 9.81 -30.26
N GLY A 120 1.01 9.83 -29.10
CA GLY A 120 0.87 10.90 -28.12
C GLY A 120 -0.47 10.93 -27.36
N LYS A 121 -1.33 9.93 -27.53
CA LYS A 121 -2.61 9.87 -26.81
C LYS A 121 -2.35 9.61 -25.32
N VAL A 122 -2.97 10.42 -24.47
CA VAL A 122 -2.96 10.26 -23.01
C VAL A 122 -4.04 9.24 -22.60
N PHE A 123 -3.69 8.37 -21.66
CA PHE A 123 -4.58 7.42 -21.02
C PHE A 123 -4.50 7.59 -19.51
N ASP A 124 -5.68 7.72 -18.89
CA ASP A 124 -5.86 7.89 -17.45
C ASP A 124 -6.55 6.65 -16.88
N MET A 125 -6.01 6.12 -15.78
CA MET A 125 -6.62 5.07 -14.96
C MET A 125 -6.82 5.64 -13.55
N PRO A 126 -8.05 6.00 -13.19
CA PRO A 126 -8.40 6.34 -11.81
C PRO A 126 -8.52 5.09 -10.93
#